data_AF-A0A961TQF3-F1
#
_entry.id   AF-A0A961TQF3-F1
#
_cell.length_a   1.000
_cell.length_b   1.000
_cell.length_c   1.000
_cell.angle_alpha   90.00
_cell.angle_beta   90.00
_cell.angle_gamma   90.00
#
_symmetry.space_group_name_H-M   'P 1'
#
loop_
_entity.id
_entity.type
_entity.pdbx_description
1 polymer ?
#
loop_
_entity_poly.entity_id
_entity_poly.type
_entity_poly.pdbx_seq_one_letter_code
_entity_poly.pdbx_strand_id
1 'polypeptide(L)'
;MGILGGIARKVLGSSNDRQIKALQPKVAEINALESELEALDDEALKARTEQFRKEIAEGKSLDDLLVPAFATVREASRRVLGMRHFDVQLIGGMILNRGSISEMRTGEGKTLVATLPVYLNALSGKGVHVVTVND
;
A
#
# COMPACT_ATOMS: atom_id res chain seq x y z
N MET A 1 28.74 -19.77 -20.93
CA MET A 1 27.91 -18.98 -19.97
C MET A 1 28.84 -18.18 -19.08
N GLY A 2 29.39 -17.09 -19.63
CA GLY A 2 30.57 -16.41 -19.10
C GLY A 2 30.28 -15.34 -18.05
N ILE A 3 31.35 -14.97 -17.35
CA ILE A 3 31.48 -13.94 -16.29
C ILE A 3 30.73 -12.63 -16.61
N LEU A 4 30.53 -12.27 -17.89
CA LEU A 4 29.73 -11.11 -18.32
C LEU A 4 28.25 -11.16 -17.89
N GLY A 5 27.60 -12.34 -17.87
CA GLY A 5 26.20 -12.47 -17.47
C GLY A 5 25.98 -12.23 -15.97
N GLY A 6 26.96 -12.61 -15.14
CA GLY A 6 26.95 -12.36 -13.70
C GLY A 6 27.20 -10.89 -13.35
N ILE A 7 28.06 -10.20 -14.12
CA ILE A 7 28.35 -8.77 -13.95
C ILE A 7 27.15 -7.92 -14.40
N ALA A 8 26.53 -8.23 -15.54
CA ALA A 8 25.33 -7.51 -16.02
C ALA A 8 24.14 -7.60 -15.04
N ARG A 9 23.93 -8.75 -14.40
CA ARG A 9 22.87 -8.94 -13.38
C ARG A 9 23.16 -8.20 -12.06
N LYS A 10 24.44 -8.06 -11.70
CA LYS A 10 24.88 -7.23 -10.54
C LYS A 10 24.66 -5.73 -10.78
N VAL A 11 24.75 -5.27 -12.03
CA VAL A 11 24.61 -3.85 -12.39
C VAL A 11 23.16 -3.45 -12.70
N LEU A 12 22.36 -4.35 -13.28
CA LEU A 12 20.97 -4.07 -13.71
C LEU A 12 19.88 -4.54 -12.73
N GLY A 13 20.27 -5.18 -11.63
CA GLY A 13 19.35 -5.75 -10.63
C GLY A 13 18.55 -6.97 -11.14
N SER A 14 17.92 -7.67 -10.21
CA SER A 14 16.96 -8.74 -10.50
C SER A 14 15.64 -8.17 -11.05
N SER A 15 14.77 -9.04 -11.57
CA SER A 15 13.42 -8.65 -11.98
C SER A 15 12.63 -8.07 -10.80
N ASN A 16 12.83 -8.64 -9.60
CA ASN A 16 12.17 -8.18 -8.37
C ASN A 16 12.68 -6.80 -7.96
N ASP A 17 13.99 -6.55 -8.05
CA ASP A 17 14.57 -5.23 -7.74
C ASP A 17 13.99 -4.15 -8.66
N ARG A 18 13.79 -4.47 -9.93
CA ARG A 18 13.14 -3.55 -10.89
C ARG A 18 11.68 -3.30 -10.56
N GLN A 19 10.92 -4.33 -10.17
CA GLN A 19 9.52 -4.17 -9.76
C GLN A 19 9.39 -3.32 -8.50
N ILE A 20 10.25 -3.53 -7.50
CA ILE A 20 10.30 -2.72 -6.27
C ILE A 20 10.67 -1.28 -6.61
N LYS A 21 11.71 -1.07 -7.44
CA LYS A 21 12.13 0.27 -7.84
C LYS A 21 11.02 1.03 -8.59
N ALA A 22 10.23 0.34 -9.40
CA ALA A 22 9.09 0.92 -10.10
C ALA A 22 7.95 1.37 -9.17
N LEU A 23 7.94 0.93 -7.91
CA LEU A 23 6.95 1.34 -6.90
C LEU A 23 7.40 2.56 -6.08
N GLN A 24 8.68 2.90 -6.09
CA GLN A 24 9.23 4.03 -5.32
C GLN A 24 8.56 5.39 -5.63
N PRO A 25 8.20 5.71 -6.89
CA PRO A 25 7.47 6.96 -7.17
C PRO A 25 6.12 7.02 -6.44
N LYS A 26 5.36 5.91 -6.41
CA LYS A 26 4.09 5.84 -5.67
C LYS A 26 4.29 5.96 -4.15
N VAL A 27 5.38 5.43 -3.61
CA VAL A 27 5.74 5.65 -2.19
C VAL A 27 5.95 7.14 -1.92
N ALA A 28 6.68 7.84 -2.79
CA ALA A 28 6.88 9.28 -2.67
C ALA A 28 5.56 10.06 -2.75
N GLU A 29 4.66 9.70 -3.66
CA GLU A 29 3.31 10.29 -3.76
C GLU A 29 2.49 10.07 -2.47
N ILE A 30 2.52 8.86 -1.90
CA ILE A 30 1.84 8.55 -0.63
C ILE A 30 2.45 9.36 0.53
N ASN A 31 3.78 9.47 0.59
CA ASN A 31 4.50 10.26 1.59
C ASN A 31 4.20 11.77 1.45
N ALA A 32 4.07 12.28 0.23
CA ALA A 32 3.80 13.70 -0.01
C ALA A 32 2.44 14.16 0.56
N LEU A 33 1.46 13.25 0.68
CA LEU A 33 0.16 13.56 1.28
C LEU A 33 0.21 13.64 2.81
N GLU A 34 1.30 13.21 3.47
CA GLU A 34 1.35 13.07 4.92
C GLU A 34 0.92 14.33 5.66
N SER A 35 1.56 15.47 5.41
CA SER A 35 1.29 16.74 6.11
C SER A 35 -0.16 17.22 5.95
N GLU A 36 -0.79 16.98 4.80
CA GLU A 36 -2.21 17.29 4.58
C GLU A 36 -3.10 16.43 5.49
N LEU A 37 -2.78 15.15 5.62
CA LEU A 37 -3.54 14.21 6.43
C LEU A 37 -3.31 14.39 7.93
N GLU A 38 -2.10 14.76 8.36
CA GLU A 38 -1.84 15.05 9.78
C GLU A 38 -2.69 16.23 10.27
N ALA A 39 -2.99 17.18 9.39
CA ALA A 39 -3.77 18.37 9.70
C ALA A 39 -5.28 18.12 9.82
N LEU A 40 -5.79 16.95 9.38
CA LEU A 40 -7.19 16.60 9.50
C LEU A 40 -7.53 16.20 10.94
N ASP A 41 -8.75 16.48 11.40
CA ASP A 41 -9.31 15.82 12.59
C ASP A 41 -9.79 14.39 12.26
N ASP A 42 -10.21 13.65 13.29
CA ASP A 42 -10.61 12.25 13.13
C ASP A 42 -11.90 12.11 12.31
N GLU A 43 -12.83 13.06 12.46
CA GLU A 43 -14.06 13.15 11.69
C GLU A 43 -13.78 13.34 10.19
N ALA A 44 -12.90 14.28 9.84
CA ALA A 44 -12.51 14.55 8.46
C ALA A 44 -11.74 13.38 7.86
N LEU A 45 -10.82 12.75 8.61
CA LEU A 45 -10.10 11.57 8.15
C LEU A 45 -11.06 10.41 7.85
N LYS A 46 -12.07 10.20 8.71
CA LYS A 46 -13.11 9.19 8.52
C LYS A 46 -14.01 9.51 7.33
N ALA A 47 -14.36 10.79 7.11
CA ALA A 47 -15.21 11.22 6.00
C ALA A 47 -14.62 10.89 4.62
N ARG A 48 -13.29 10.76 4.51
CA ARG A 48 -12.62 10.37 3.26
C ARG A 48 -13.08 9.02 2.74
N THR A 49 -13.48 8.08 3.60
CA THR A 49 -14.02 6.79 3.16
C THR A 49 -15.27 6.96 2.31
N GLU A 50 -16.20 7.82 2.73
CA GLU A 50 -17.42 8.07 1.95
C GLU A 50 -17.13 8.89 0.68
N GLN A 51 -16.17 9.80 0.73
CA GLN A 51 -15.67 10.49 -0.46
C GLN A 51 -15.14 9.48 -1.49
N PHE A 52 -14.29 8.54 -1.09
CA PHE A 52 -13.73 7.54 -2.02
C PHE A 52 -14.80 6.62 -2.60
N ARG A 53 -15.79 6.19 -1.81
CA ARG A 53 -16.91 5.40 -2.32
C ARG A 53 -17.74 6.18 -3.33
N LYS A 54 -17.97 7.47 -3.08
CA LYS A 54 -18.63 8.37 -4.04
C LYS A 54 -17.83 8.49 -5.33
N GLU A 55 -16.52 8.70 -5.24
CA GLU A 55 -15.65 8.79 -6.43
C GLU A 55 -15.64 7.49 -7.26
N ILE A 56 -15.72 6.32 -6.62
CA ILE A 56 -15.89 5.03 -7.30
C ILE A 56 -17.24 4.96 -8.00
N ALA A 57 -18.32 5.39 -7.33
CA ALA A 57 -19.66 5.43 -7.94
C ALA A 57 -19.72 6.39 -9.15
N GLU A 58 -18.89 7.42 -9.15
CA GLU A 58 -18.71 8.38 -10.25
C GLU A 58 -17.75 7.87 -11.35
N GLY A 59 -17.16 6.69 -11.18
CA GLY A 59 -16.39 5.99 -12.21
C GLY A 59 -14.88 5.95 -12.00
N LYS A 60 -14.34 6.45 -10.88
CA LYS A 60 -12.91 6.24 -10.56
C LYS A 60 -12.64 4.76 -10.30
N SER A 61 -11.49 4.29 -10.78
CA SER A 61 -11.00 2.96 -10.48
C SER A 61 -10.34 2.90 -9.10
N LEU A 62 -10.16 1.69 -8.56
CA LEU A 62 -9.37 1.49 -7.35
C LEU A 62 -7.91 1.91 -7.53
N ASP A 63 -7.36 1.75 -8.75
CA ASP A 63 -5.98 2.15 -9.03
C ASP A 63 -5.79 3.67 -8.96
N ASP A 64 -6.82 4.44 -9.35
CA ASP A 64 -6.84 5.91 -9.21
C ASP A 64 -6.85 6.35 -7.74
N LEU A 65 -7.40 5.51 -6.86
CA LEU A 65 -7.53 5.78 -5.44
C LEU A 65 -6.41 5.19 -4.59
N LEU A 66 -5.48 4.43 -5.17
CA LEU A 66 -4.45 3.71 -4.43
C LEU A 66 -3.64 4.64 -3.52
N VAL A 67 -3.14 5.75 -4.06
CA VAL A 67 -2.30 6.71 -3.32
C VAL A 67 -3.08 7.37 -2.18
N PRO A 68 -4.22 8.05 -2.41
CA PRO A 68 -4.95 8.71 -1.33
C PRO A 68 -5.52 7.71 -0.31
N ALA A 69 -5.92 6.50 -0.72
CA ALA A 69 -6.40 5.46 0.19
C ALA A 69 -5.27 4.93 1.09
N PHE A 70 -4.09 4.63 0.53
CA PHE A 70 -2.95 4.15 1.32
C PHE A 70 -2.45 5.21 2.30
N ALA A 71 -2.42 6.49 1.89
CA ALA A 71 -2.11 7.60 2.79
C ALA A 71 -3.11 7.68 3.95
N THR A 72 -4.42 7.55 3.66
CA THR A 72 -5.49 7.57 4.67
C THR A 72 -5.32 6.45 5.70
N VAL A 73 -5.05 5.23 5.25
CA VAL A 73 -4.84 4.08 6.13
C VAL A 73 -3.58 4.23 6.98
N ARG A 74 -2.50 4.78 6.41
CA ARG A 74 -1.27 5.05 7.17
C ARG A 74 -1.53 6.04 8.31
N GLU A 75 -2.23 7.13 8.01
CA GLU A 75 -2.59 8.12 9.02
C GLU A 75 -3.49 7.51 10.11
N ALA A 76 -4.53 6.77 9.71
CA ALA A 76 -5.41 6.09 10.65
C ALA A 76 -4.64 5.10 11.54
N SER A 77 -3.71 4.34 10.99
CA SER A 77 -2.85 3.43 11.75
C SER A 77 -1.97 4.19 12.75
N ARG A 78 -1.40 5.33 12.35
CA ARG A 78 -0.61 6.16 13.26
C ARG A 78 -1.44 6.64 14.44
N ARG A 79 -2.67 7.10 14.21
CA ARG A 79 -3.56 7.60 15.27
C ARG A 79 -4.07 6.49 16.19
N VAL A 80 -4.53 5.39 15.61
CA VAL A 80 -5.21 4.32 16.36
C VAL A 80 -4.23 3.37 17.04
N LEU A 81 -3.12 3.05 16.38
CA LEU A 81 -2.16 2.04 16.84
C LEU A 81 -0.82 2.63 17.26
N GLY A 82 -0.57 3.91 17.03
CA GLY A 82 0.75 4.52 17.21
C GLY A 82 1.77 4.04 16.15
N MET A 83 1.32 3.39 15.08
CA MET A 83 2.19 2.76 14.08
C MET A 83 2.02 3.45 12.73
N ARG A 84 3.02 4.25 12.33
CA ARG A 84 3.13 4.76 10.96
C ARG A 84 3.73 3.67 10.07
N HIS A 85 3.07 3.31 8.97
CA HIS A 85 3.65 2.38 8.00
C HIS A 85 5.02 2.85 7.49
N PHE A 86 5.96 1.92 7.38
CA PHE A 86 7.23 2.13 6.68
C PHE A 86 7.07 2.03 5.17
N ASP A 87 7.99 2.60 4.41
CA ASP A 87 7.97 2.58 2.93
C ASP A 87 7.94 1.14 2.38
N VAL A 88 8.67 0.22 3.00
CA VAL A 88 8.66 -1.21 2.62
C VAL A 88 7.29 -1.86 2.83
N GLN A 89 6.52 -1.39 3.81
CA GLN A 89 5.16 -1.87 4.07
C GLN A 89 4.16 -1.33 3.04
N LEU A 90 4.34 -0.08 2.60
CA LEU A 90 3.57 0.49 1.49
C LEU A 90 3.82 -0.30 0.19
N ILE A 91 5.08 -0.65 -0.08
CA ILE A 91 5.47 -1.50 -1.20
C ILE A 91 4.82 -2.87 -1.10
N GLY A 92 4.88 -3.52 0.07
CA GLY A 92 4.23 -4.81 0.30
C GLY A 92 2.72 -4.75 0.05
N GLY A 93 2.05 -3.70 0.52
CA GLY A 93 0.63 -3.47 0.28
C GLY A 93 0.30 -3.30 -1.21
N MET A 94 1.14 -2.58 -1.97
CA MET A 94 0.96 -2.42 -3.42
C MET A 94 1.21 -3.72 -4.20
N ILE A 95 2.14 -4.56 -3.75
CA ILE A 95 2.38 -5.90 -4.32
C ILE A 95 1.16 -6.80 -4.10
N LEU A 96 0.61 -6.82 -2.89
CA LEU A 96 -0.62 -7.56 -2.58
C LEU A 96 -1.81 -7.05 -3.41
N ASN A 97 -1.97 -5.73 -3.55
CA ASN A 97 -3.04 -5.13 -4.36
C ASN A 97 -2.97 -5.54 -5.84
N ARG A 98 -1.78 -5.82 -6.37
CA ARG A 98 -1.56 -6.31 -7.74
C ARG A 98 -1.81 -7.82 -7.90
N GLY A 99 -2.33 -8.49 -6.87
CA GLY A 99 -2.56 -9.94 -6.89
C GLY A 99 -1.27 -10.77 -6.83
N SER A 100 -0.17 -10.18 -6.33
CA SER A 100 1.12 -10.86 -6.18
C SER A 100 1.44 -11.19 -4.72
N ILE A 101 2.39 -12.09 -4.49
CA ILE A 101 2.85 -12.45 -3.14
C ILE A 101 3.91 -11.45 -2.68
N SER A 102 3.66 -10.80 -1.54
CA SER A 102 4.67 -9.99 -0.86
C SER A 102 5.45 -10.86 0.13
N GLU A 103 6.68 -11.23 -0.23
CA GLU A 103 7.59 -11.91 0.69
C GLU A 103 8.20 -10.90 1.67
N MET A 104 7.89 -11.08 2.95
CA MET A 104 8.32 -10.20 4.04
C MET A 104 8.83 -11.03 5.21
N ARG A 105 9.93 -10.59 5.84
CA ARG A 105 10.50 -11.27 7.00
C ARG A 105 9.57 -11.18 8.21
N THR A 106 9.74 -12.11 9.16
CA THR A 106 9.06 -12.02 10.45
C THR A 106 9.45 -10.72 11.16
N GLY A 107 8.46 -10.02 11.72
CA GLY A 107 8.67 -8.71 12.35
C GLY A 107 8.47 -7.50 11.43
N GLU A 108 8.35 -7.67 10.11
CA GLU A 108 8.12 -6.55 9.17
C GLU A 108 6.67 -6.02 9.17
N GLY A 109 5.81 -6.51 10.06
CA GLY A 109 4.44 -6.01 10.23
C GLY A 109 3.44 -6.47 9.17
N LYS A 110 3.52 -7.74 8.72
CA LYS A 110 2.62 -8.32 7.70
C LYS A 110 1.13 -8.09 7.96
N THR A 111 0.69 -8.19 9.22
CA THR A 111 -0.70 -7.91 9.61
C THR A 111 -1.09 -6.45 9.35
N LEU A 112 -0.20 -5.52 9.68
CA LEU A 112 -0.41 -4.10 9.43
C LEU A 112 -0.35 -3.75 7.93
N VAL A 113 0.50 -4.43 7.16
CA VAL A 113 0.58 -4.28 5.70
C VAL A 113 -0.75 -4.64 5.03
N ALA A 114 -1.41 -5.70 5.50
CA ALA A 114 -2.67 -6.17 4.93
C ALA A 114 -3.79 -5.13 4.99
N THR A 115 -3.78 -4.19 5.95
CA THR A 115 -4.82 -3.17 6.08
C THR A 115 -4.89 -2.24 4.87
N LEU A 116 -3.75 -1.99 4.20
CA LEU A 116 -3.66 -1.10 3.04
C LEU A 116 -4.49 -1.62 1.84
N PRO A 117 -4.20 -2.82 1.27
CA PRO A 117 -4.99 -3.35 0.16
C PRO A 117 -6.40 -3.78 0.61
N VAL A 118 -6.58 -4.24 1.86
CA VAL A 118 -7.92 -4.59 2.36
C VAL A 118 -8.84 -3.38 2.36
N TYR A 119 -8.39 -2.24 2.89
CA TYR A 119 -9.16 -1.01 2.87
C TYR A 119 -9.50 -0.59 1.44
N LEU A 120 -8.49 -0.50 0.56
CA LEU A 120 -8.68 -0.06 -0.82
C LEU A 120 -9.71 -0.92 -1.55
N ASN A 121 -9.59 -2.25 -1.48
CA ASN A 121 -10.50 -3.16 -2.19
C ASN A 121 -11.90 -3.19 -1.56
N ALA A 122 -12.00 -3.00 -0.23
CA ALA A 122 -13.29 -2.91 0.45
C ALA A 122 -14.12 -1.69 0.04
N LEU A 123 -13.50 -0.62 -0.49
CA LEU A 123 -14.22 0.56 -1.01
C LEU A 123 -15.16 0.22 -2.17
N SER A 124 -14.91 -0.89 -2.89
CA SER A 124 -15.81 -1.36 -3.95
C SER A 124 -17.14 -1.93 -3.44
N GLY A 125 -17.28 -2.17 -2.12
CA GLY A 125 -18.47 -2.76 -1.52
C GLY A 125 -18.64 -4.26 -1.76
N LYS A 126 -17.69 -4.92 -2.42
CA LYS A 126 -17.77 -6.36 -2.78
C LYS A 126 -17.25 -7.31 -1.69
N GLY A 127 -16.74 -6.77 -0.58
CA GLY A 127 -16.08 -7.53 0.47
C GLY A 127 -14.63 -7.89 0.15
N VAL A 128 -13.86 -8.19 1.20
CA VAL A 128 -12.47 -8.67 1.11
C VAL A 128 -12.30 -9.79 2.12
N HIS A 129 -11.72 -10.92 1.69
CA HIS A 129 -11.44 -12.05 2.58
C HIS A 129 -9.97 -12.05 2.98
N VAL A 130 -9.71 -11.96 4.27
CA VAL A 130 -8.37 -12.14 4.86
C VAL A 130 -8.34 -13.53 5.47
N VAL A 131 -7.42 -14.38 5.02
CA VAL A 131 -7.34 -15.78 5.45
C VAL A 131 -6.13 -15.96 6.37
N THR A 132 -6.37 -16.54 7.53
CA THR A 132 -5.36 -16.93 8.52
C THR A 132 -5.36 -18.45 8.69
N VAL A 133 -4.31 -19.00 9.31
CA VAL A 133 -4.18 -20.45 9.53
C VAL A 133 -5.08 -20.98 10.66
N ASN A 134 -5.64 -20.08 11.44
CA ASN A 134 -6.44 -20.33 12.62
C ASN A 134 -7.51 -19.25 12.77
N ASP A 135 -8.56 -19.60 13.52
CA ASP A 135 -9.54 -18.66 14.05
C ASP A 135 -8.92 -17.68 15.05
#